data_AF-A0A2G6CJA6-F1
#
_entry.id   AF-A0A2G6CJA6-F1
#
_cell.length_a   1.000
_cell.length_b   1.000
_cell.length_c   1.000
_cell.angle_alpha   90.00
_cell.angle_beta   90.00
_cell.angle_gamma   90.00
#
_symmetry.space_group_name_H-M   'P 1'
#
loop_
_entity.id
_entity.type
_entity.pdbx_description
1 polymer ?
#
loop_
_entity_poly.entity_id
_entity_poly.type
_entity_poly.pdbx_seq_one_letter_code
_entity_poly.pdbx_strand_id
1 'polypeptide(L)'
;MKDLRRKLLQSGLLAVTATVLVAGLVAPGALDRWENSTWDWRARMRASRAAKTARPDSAAICLILMDQQSLDWGRKTNSLPWPWPREVYAPLIQFCRRGGARDLAFDVV
;
A
#
# COMPACT_ATOMS: atom_id res chain seq x y z
N MET A 1 -25.95 -3.98 42.16
CA MET A 1 -24.64 -3.33 41.87
C MET A 1 -23.43 -4.26 42.01
N LYS A 2 -23.36 -5.12 43.04
CA LYS A 2 -22.22 -6.05 43.24
C LYS A 2 -22.03 -7.05 42.09
N ASP A 3 -23.12 -7.60 41.54
CA ASP A 3 -23.06 -8.55 40.43
C ASP A 3 -22.61 -7.92 39.11
N LEU A 4 -22.95 -6.64 38.88
CA LEU A 4 -22.51 -5.90 37.70
C LEU A 4 -20.99 -5.67 37.72
N ARG A 5 -20.43 -5.29 38.88
CA ARG A 5 -18.98 -5.14 39.05
C ARG A 5 -18.23 -6.45 38.85
N ARG A 6 -18.75 -7.56 39.39
CA ARG A 6 -18.15 -8.89 39.21
C ARG A 6 -18.14 -9.31 37.73
N LYS A 7 -19.25 -9.09 37.00
CA LYS A 7 -19.34 -9.38 35.56
C LYS A 7 -18.37 -8.54 34.73
N LEU A 8 -18.26 -7.24 35.03
CA LEU A 8 -17.31 -6.34 34.36
C LEU A 8 -15.84 -6.75 34.58
N LEU A 9 -15.51 -7.16 35.81
CA LEU A 9 -14.17 -7.66 36.12
C LEU A 9 -13.87 -8.97 35.38
N GLN A 10 -14.83 -9.89 35.31
CA GLN A 10 -14.68 -11.15 34.60
C GLN A 10 -14.51 -10.93 33.08
N SER A 11 -15.32 -10.05 32.47
CA SER A 11 -15.17 -9.72 31.05
C SER A 11 -13.85 -8.98 30.77
N GLY A 12 -13.44 -8.09 31.67
CA GLY A 12 -12.16 -7.39 31.56
C GLY A 12 -10.98 -8.35 31.62
N LEU A 13 -11.01 -9.29 32.57
CA LEU A 13 -9.97 -10.32 32.69
C LEU A 13 -9.92 -11.20 31.44
N LEU A 14 -11.07 -11.65 30.94
CA LEU A 14 -11.13 -12.46 29.72
C LEU A 14 -10.53 -11.71 28.52
N ALA A 15 -10.88 -10.43 28.35
CA ALA A 15 -10.35 -9.60 27.27
C ALA A 15 -8.83 -9.46 27.38
N VAL A 16 -8.30 -9.14 28.56
CA VAL A 16 -6.85 -9.01 28.78
C VAL A 16 -6.13 -10.33 28.50
N THR A 17 -6.65 -11.46 28.99
CA THR A 17 -6.04 -12.77 28.75
C THR A 17 -6.02 -13.11 27.26
N ALA A 18 -7.12 -12.87 26.55
CA ALA A 18 -7.19 -13.08 25.10
C ALA A 18 -6.20 -12.18 24.34
N THR A 19 -6.12 -10.89 24.69
CA THR A 19 -5.19 -9.95 24.06
C THR A 19 -3.73 -10.34 24.29
N VAL A 20 -3.36 -10.70 25.52
CA VAL A 20 -1.98 -11.13 25.84
C VAL A 20 -1.62 -12.41 25.08
N LEU A 21 -2.54 -13.37 25.00
CA LEU A 21 -2.33 -14.61 24.25
C LEU A 21 -2.12 -14.33 22.76
N VAL A 22 -2.98 -13.52 22.14
CA VAL A 22 -2.83 -13.15 20.73
C VAL A 22 -1.55 -12.37 20.49
N ALA A 23 -1.23 -11.39 21.34
CA ALA A 23 0.01 -10.61 21.23
C ALA A 23 1.25 -11.50 21.33
N GLY A 24 1.23 -12.50 22.22
CA GLY A 24 2.31 -13.49 22.36
C GLY A 24 2.48 -14.40 21.14
N LEU A 25 1.40 -14.66 20.39
CA LEU A 25 1.46 -15.42 19.13
C LEU A 25 1.88 -14.56 17.92
N VAL A 26 1.50 -13.28 17.91
CA VAL A 26 1.84 -12.34 16.83
C VAL A 26 3.28 -11.85 16.92
N ALA A 27 3.79 -11.53 18.11
CA ALA A 27 5.14 -10.98 18.29
C ALA A 27 6.27 -11.81 17.67
N PRO A 28 6.29 -13.17 17.80
CA PRO A 28 7.29 -14.00 17.14
C PRO A 28 6.90 -14.42 15.70
N GLY A 29 5.76 -13.96 15.16
CA GLY A 29 5.30 -14.30 13.82
C GLY A 29 4.63 -15.68 13.68
N ALA A 30 4.18 -16.29 14.78
CA ALA A 30 3.57 -17.64 14.73
C ALA A 30 2.27 -17.69 13.90
N LEU A 31 1.62 -16.53 13.69
CA LEU A 31 0.41 -16.38 12.88
C LEU A 31 0.69 -15.87 11.46
N ASP A 32 1.94 -15.57 11.09
CA ASP A 32 2.27 -14.91 9.81
C ASP A 32 1.85 -15.74 8.60
N ARG A 33 1.99 -17.07 8.66
CA ARG A 33 1.57 -17.95 7.56
C ARG A 33 0.08 -17.79 7.25
N TRP A 34 -0.73 -17.72 8.30
CA TRP A 34 -2.18 -17.55 8.17
C TRP A 34 -2.54 -16.12 7.77
N GLU A 35 -1.88 -15.11 8.36
CA GLU A 35 -2.09 -13.71 7.99
C GLU A 35 -1.74 -13.47 6.51
N ASN A 36 -0.58 -13.94 6.06
CA ASN A 36 -0.14 -13.80 4.66
C ASN A 36 -1.09 -14.51 3.68
N SER A 37 -1.59 -15.71 4.05
CA SER A 37 -2.53 -16.44 3.20
C SER A 37 -3.89 -15.73 3.09
N THR A 38 -4.42 -15.26 4.22
CA THR A 38 -5.68 -14.50 4.22
C THR A 38 -5.52 -13.12 3.59
N TRP A 39 -4.33 -12.51 3.68
CA TRP A 39 -3.98 -11.28 2.99
C TRP A 39 -3.96 -11.47 1.48
N ASP A 40 -3.23 -12.47 0.97
CA ASP A 40 -3.18 -12.79 -0.47
C ASP A 40 -4.59 -13.04 -1.03
N TRP A 41 -5.40 -13.82 -0.31
CA TRP A 41 -6.80 -14.04 -0.68
C TRP A 41 -7.62 -12.74 -0.74
N ARG A 42 -7.53 -11.88 0.28
CA ARG A 42 -8.20 -10.57 0.31
C ARG A 42 -7.73 -9.66 -0.84
N ALA A 43 -6.43 -9.64 -1.11
CA ALA A 43 -5.84 -8.86 -2.19
C ALA A 43 -6.34 -9.31 -3.56
N ARG A 44 -6.32 -10.63 -3.83
CA ARG A 44 -6.85 -11.22 -5.07
C ARG A 44 -8.33 -10.97 -5.26
N MET A 45 -9.12 -11.05 -4.18
CA MET A 45 -10.55 -10.75 -4.24
C MET A 45 -10.81 -9.30 -4.62
N ARG A 46 -10.06 -8.35 -4.05
CA ARG A 46 -10.18 -6.92 -4.42
C ARG A 46 -9.73 -6.69 -5.85
N ALA A 47 -8.59 -7.25 -6.26
CA ALA A 47 -8.09 -7.14 -7.62
C ALA A 47 -9.08 -7.71 -8.66
N SER A 48 -9.63 -8.90 -8.40
CA SER A 48 -10.64 -9.52 -9.26
C SER A 48 -11.93 -8.71 -9.37
N ARG A 49 -12.38 -8.08 -8.26
CA ARG A 49 -13.54 -7.18 -8.28
C ARG A 49 -13.23 -5.91 -9.07
N ALA A 50 -12.08 -5.30 -8.81
CA ALA A 50 -11.61 -4.12 -9.53
C ALA A 50 -11.51 -4.39 -11.03
N ALA A 51 -10.99 -5.56 -11.44
CA ALA A 51 -10.89 -5.98 -12.83
C ALA A 51 -12.26 -6.20 -13.49
N LYS A 52 -13.26 -6.70 -12.75
CA LYS A 52 -14.63 -6.88 -13.27
C LYS A 52 -15.39 -5.57 -13.47
N THR A 53 -15.09 -4.57 -12.64
CA THR A 53 -15.63 -3.21 -12.76
C THR A 53 -14.76 -2.30 -13.62
N ALA A 54 -13.52 -2.71 -13.90
CA ALA A 54 -12.64 -1.99 -14.80
C ALA A 54 -13.26 -2.06 -16.19
N ARG A 55 -13.49 -0.89 -16.77
CA ARG A 55 -13.90 -0.77 -18.16
C ARG A 55 -12.85 -1.50 -19.01
N PRO A 56 -13.24 -2.33 -20.01
CA PRO A 56 -12.30 -3.07 -20.87
C PRO A 56 -11.24 -2.18 -21.55
N ASP A 57 -11.53 -0.89 -21.63
CA ASP A 57 -10.67 0.25 -21.94
C ASP A 57 -10.07 0.87 -20.67
N SER A 58 -9.21 0.13 -19.96
CA SER A 58 -8.38 0.59 -18.82
C SER A 58 -7.38 1.71 -19.16
N ALA A 59 -7.72 2.60 -20.09
CA ALA A 59 -6.99 3.82 -20.45
C ALA A 59 -6.79 4.78 -19.27
N ALA A 60 -7.36 4.49 -18.09
CA ALA A 60 -7.22 5.30 -16.88
C ALA A 60 -5.86 5.13 -16.16
N ILE A 61 -5.14 4.02 -16.39
CA ILE A 61 -3.82 3.80 -15.77
C ILE A 61 -2.75 3.90 -16.86
N CYS A 62 -2.04 5.04 -16.88
CA CYS A 62 -0.90 5.25 -17.75
C CYS A 62 0.39 4.95 -16.96
N LEU A 63 1.17 3.98 -17.41
CA LEU A 63 2.46 3.66 -16.83
C LEU A 63 3.56 4.36 -17.64
N ILE A 64 4.31 5.25 -16.98
CA ILE A 64 5.51 5.88 -17.54
C ILE A 64 6.71 5.05 -17.03
N LEU A 65 7.18 4.13 -17.86
CA LEU A 65 8.35 3.30 -17.54
C LEU A 65 9.62 4.11 -17.72
N MET A 66 10.45 4.16 -16.67
CA MET A 66 11.80 4.71 -16.72
C MET A 66 12.81 3.58 -16.51
N ASP A 67 13.70 3.42 -17.48
CA ASP A 67 14.80 2.47 -17.42
C ASP A 67 16.16 3.18 -17.32
N GLN A 68 17.24 2.41 -17.22
CA GLN A 68 18.60 2.95 -17.14
C GLN A 68 18.94 3.82 -18.37
N GLN A 69 18.45 3.45 -19.56
CA GLN A 69 18.69 4.22 -20.78
C GLN A 69 18.04 5.61 -20.70
N SER A 70 16.84 5.69 -20.15
CA SER A 70 16.13 6.96 -19.90
C SER A 70 16.89 7.86 -18.93
N LEU A 71 17.45 7.27 -17.86
CA LEU A 71 18.28 7.98 -16.89
C LEU A 71 19.59 8.49 -17.49
N ASP A 72 20.27 7.64 -18.26
CA ASP A 72 21.52 8.00 -18.93
C ASP A 72 21.29 9.10 -19.98
N TRP A 73 20.17 9.03 -20.70
CA TRP A 73 19.76 10.09 -21.62
C TRP A 73 19.49 11.41 -20.88
N GLY A 74 18.80 11.36 -19.75
CA GLY A 74 18.55 12.53 -18.90
C GLY A 74 19.85 13.17 -18.39
N ARG A 75 20.82 12.34 -17.99
CA ARG A 75 22.15 12.79 -17.57
C ARG A 75 22.93 13.43 -18.72
N LYS A 76 22.93 12.82 -19.90
CA LYS A 76 23.68 13.30 -21.07
C LYS A 76 23.07 14.57 -21.68
N THR A 77 21.75 14.64 -21.77
CA THR A 77 21.04 15.70 -22.50
C THR A 77 20.71 16.89 -21.62
N ASN A 78 20.30 16.63 -20.37
CA ASN A 78 19.79 17.66 -19.46
C ASN A 78 20.70 17.89 -18.24
N SER A 79 21.87 17.23 -18.18
CA SER A 79 22.78 17.26 -17.02
C SER A 79 22.09 16.91 -15.70
N LEU A 80 21.03 16.10 -15.76
CA LEU A 80 20.27 15.69 -14.58
C LEU A 80 20.97 14.53 -13.86
N PRO A 81 21.38 14.69 -12.58
CA PRO A 81 21.96 13.60 -11.81
C PRO A 81 20.87 12.62 -11.37
N TRP A 82 21.24 11.36 -11.10
CA TRP A 82 20.37 10.41 -10.39
C TRP A 82 20.94 10.17 -8.98
N PRO A 83 20.11 10.16 -7.91
CA PRO A 83 18.66 10.35 -7.89
C PRO A 83 18.24 11.77 -8.30
N TRP A 84 17.07 11.90 -8.92
CA TRP A 84 16.60 13.21 -9.39
C TRP A 84 16.34 14.17 -8.24
N PRO A 85 16.75 15.45 -8.37
CA PRO A 85 16.39 16.47 -7.40
C PRO A 85 14.87 16.73 -7.47
N ARG A 86 14.26 17.13 -6.34
CA ARG A 86 12.81 17.20 -6.17
C ARG A 86 12.13 18.11 -7.21
N GLU A 87 12.86 19.12 -7.67
CA GLU A 87 12.43 20.12 -8.66
C GLU A 87 12.06 19.48 -10.00
N VAL A 88 12.66 18.33 -10.37
CA VAL A 88 12.38 17.61 -11.61
C VAL A 88 10.98 16.99 -11.61
N TYR A 89 10.45 16.63 -10.44
CA TYR A 89 9.12 16.02 -10.34
C TYR A 89 7.99 17.03 -10.55
N ALA A 90 8.20 18.32 -10.24
CA ALA A 90 7.19 19.35 -10.40
C ALA A 90 6.63 19.44 -11.84
N PRO A 91 7.44 19.55 -12.91
CA PRO A 91 6.93 19.57 -14.28
C PRO A 91 6.26 18.25 -14.69
N LEU A 92 6.74 17.09 -14.22
CA LEU A 92 6.12 15.78 -14.48
C LEU A 92 4.72 15.69 -13.85
N ILE A 93 4.59 16.07 -12.58
CA ILE A 93 3.30 16.09 -11.88
C ILE A 93 2.33 17.05 -12.58
N GLN A 94 2.81 18.24 -12.96
CA GLN A 94 1.97 19.20 -13.69
C GLN A 94 1.53 18.68 -15.05
N PHE A 95 2.41 17.97 -15.77
CA PHE A 95 2.08 17.33 -17.04
C PHE A 95 0.97 16.29 -16.85
N CYS A 96 1.14 15.34 -15.91
CA CYS A 96 0.13 14.32 -15.62
C CYS A 96 -1.20 14.95 -15.18
N ARG A 97 -1.15 15.97 -14.32
CA ARG A 97 -2.34 16.69 -13.86
C ARG A 97 -3.09 17.36 -15.00
N ARG A 98 -2.38 18.04 -15.91
CA ARG A 98 -3.00 18.64 -17.12
C ARG A 98 -3.55 17.57 -18.07
N GLY A 99 -2.93 16.38 -18.10
CA GLY A 99 -3.43 15.21 -18.79
C GLY A 99 -4.66 14.56 -18.15
N GLY A 100 -5.17 15.10 -17.03
CA GLY A 100 -6.37 14.57 -16.36
C GLY A 100 -6.10 13.40 -15.40
N ALA A 101 -4.83 13.15 -15.04
CA ALA A 101 -4.50 12.16 -14.02
C ALA A 101 -5.17 12.54 -12.68
N ARG A 102 -5.98 11.62 -12.14
CA ARG A 102 -6.65 11.80 -10.84
C ARG A 102 -5.73 11.44 -9.67
N ASP A 103 -4.88 10.44 -9.88
CA ASP A 103 -3.87 9.97 -8.95
C ASP A 103 -2.55 9.75 -9.70
N LEU A 104 -1.42 9.91 -9.00
CA LEU A 104 -0.08 9.70 -9.53
C LEU A 104 0.78 9.04 -8.45
N ALA A 105 1.39 7.90 -8.79
CA ALA A 105 2.33 7.19 -7.93
C ALA A 105 3.69 7.12 -8.61
N PHE A 106 4.76 7.28 -7.82
CA PHE A 106 6.13 7.11 -8.28
C PHE A 106 6.70 5.84 -7.64
N ASP A 107 7.22 4.94 -8.47
CA ASP A 107 8.00 3.78 -8.06
C ASP A 107 9.43 3.98 -8.55
N VAL A 108 10.27 4.54 -7.67
CA VAL A 108 11.66 4.88 -7.96
C VAL A 108 12.52 4.50 -6.76
N VAL A 109 13.70 3.92 -7.02
CA VAL A 109 14.66 3.42 -6.01
C VAL A 109 15.96 4.22 -6.08
#